data_AF-A0AAV5KBN1-F1
#
_entry.id   AF-A0AAV5KBN1-F1
#
_cell.length_a   1.000
_cell.length_b   1.000
_cell.length_c   1.000
_cell.angle_alpha   90.00
_cell.angle_beta   90.00
_cell.angle_gamma   90.00
#
_symmetry.space_group_name_H-M   'P 1'
#
loop_
_entity.id
_entity.type
_entity.pdbx_description
1 polymer ?
#
loop_
_entity_poly.entity_id
_entity_poly.type
_entity_poly.pdbx_seq_one_letter_code
_entity_poly.pdbx_strand_id
1 'polypeptide(L)'
;MRLLHLWLRYKSLLVLQLNTINLKRARILVKSHILHSTVPGLNDCNREEDILSWQRFMKPRIIFGLPLEEMFGGGRSLSMLKTLLRIYAKEKYVLTVNQQQRDFEVFVSFKVGATNISVLRSVWQTYWLSENLDIFNNNLFDQLTESLSRMEDRFEDFIQKLEGAGWDTNQINLKVPMEISIDECSF
;
A
#
# COMPACT_ATOMS: atom_id res chain seq x y z
N MET A 1 -28.34 6.65 26.22
CA MET A 1 -27.72 7.93 25.82
C MET A 1 -26.39 7.76 25.06
N ARG A 2 -25.36 7.06 25.58
CA ARG A 2 -24.03 6.97 24.89
C ARG A 2 -24.05 6.26 23.52
N LEU A 3 -24.78 5.16 23.39
CA LEU A 3 -24.88 4.42 22.12
C LEU A 3 -25.59 5.22 21.02
N LEU A 4 -26.65 5.94 21.39
CA LEU A 4 -27.37 6.83 20.46
C LEU A 4 -26.45 7.96 19.98
N HIS A 5 -25.67 8.57 20.87
CA HIS A 5 -24.71 9.62 20.50
C HIS A 5 -23.61 9.09 19.57
N LEU A 6 -23.08 7.89 19.83
CA LEU A 6 -22.10 7.25 18.95
C LEU A 6 -22.70 6.91 17.58
N TRP A 7 -23.93 6.41 17.55
CA TRP A 7 -24.65 6.10 16.31
C TRP A 7 -24.94 7.35 15.48
N LEU A 8 -25.40 8.44 16.12
CA LEU A 8 -25.62 9.72 15.44
C LEU A 8 -24.32 10.30 14.90
N ARG A 9 -23.23 10.27 15.68
CA ARG A 9 -21.90 10.69 15.20
C ARG A 9 -21.43 9.84 14.03
N TYR A 10 -21.66 8.53 14.07
CA TYR A 10 -21.37 7.63 12.96
C TYR A 10 -22.18 7.99 11.71
N LYS A 11 -23.49 8.27 11.85
CA LYS A 11 -24.34 8.74 10.75
C LYS A 11 -23.86 10.07 10.18
N SER A 12 -23.44 11.00 11.01
CA SER A 12 -22.84 12.27 10.54
C SER A 12 -21.56 12.05 9.74
N LEU A 13 -20.68 11.14 10.20
CA LEU A 13 -19.44 10.81 9.48
C LEU A 13 -19.69 10.16 8.12
N LEU A 14 -20.71 9.30 8.00
CA LEU A 14 -21.05 8.64 6.74
C LEU A 14 -21.49 9.59 5.62
N VAL A 15 -21.96 10.79 5.94
CA VAL A 15 -22.40 11.77 4.94
C VAL A 15 -21.26 12.69 4.50
N LEU A 16 -20.10 12.65 5.17
CA LEU A 16 -18.95 13.49 4.83
C LEU A 16 -18.28 13.01 3.54
N GLN A 17 -18.39 13.82 2.49
CA GLN A 17 -17.72 13.58 1.20
C GLN A 17 -16.37 14.31 1.16
N LEU A 18 -15.40 13.78 1.90
CA LEU A 18 -14.03 14.29 1.81
C LEU A 18 -13.40 13.83 0.49
N ASN A 19 -12.65 14.70 -0.18
CA ASN A 19 -11.86 14.35 -1.37
C ASN A 19 -10.41 13.95 -1.05
N THR A 20 -10.08 13.82 0.24
CA THR A 20 -8.75 13.40 0.69
C THR A 20 -8.60 11.88 0.71
N ILE A 21 -7.38 11.43 0.42
CA ILE A 21 -7.03 10.01 0.32
C ILE A 21 -6.36 9.58 1.64
N ASN A 22 -7.10 8.82 2.45
CA ASN A 22 -6.56 8.10 3.60
C ASN A 22 -6.17 6.65 3.21
N LEU A 23 -5.57 5.87 4.12
CA LEU A 23 -5.14 4.51 3.80
C LEU A 23 -6.29 3.56 3.42
N LYS A 24 -7.47 3.67 4.02
CA LYS A 24 -8.62 2.82 3.66
C LYS A 24 -9.11 3.11 2.25
N ARG A 25 -9.20 4.40 1.91
CA ARG A 25 -9.60 4.85 0.57
C ARG A 25 -8.56 4.50 -0.47
N ALA A 26 -7.28 4.75 -0.19
CA ALA A 26 -6.18 4.35 -1.08
C ALA A 26 -6.29 2.87 -1.47
N ARG A 27 -6.62 2.01 -0.50
CA ARG A 27 -6.82 0.58 -0.70
C ARG A 27 -8.01 0.24 -1.61
N ILE A 28 -9.15 0.91 -1.44
CA ILE A 28 -10.33 0.76 -2.31
C ILE A 28 -10.00 1.22 -3.74
N LEU A 29 -9.41 2.41 -3.86
CA LEU A 29 -9.07 3.06 -5.13
C LEU A 29 -8.08 2.23 -5.93
N VAL A 30 -7.00 1.79 -5.28
CA VAL A 30 -5.97 0.93 -5.87
C VAL A 30 -6.57 -0.42 -6.30
N LYS A 31 -7.39 -1.05 -5.45
CA LYS A 31 -8.01 -2.34 -5.78
C LYS A 31 -8.86 -2.24 -7.05
N SER A 32 -9.72 -1.22 -7.11
CA SER A 32 -10.55 -0.97 -8.30
C SER A 32 -9.70 -0.69 -9.54
N HIS A 33 -8.63 0.07 -9.40
CA HIS A 33 -7.73 0.36 -10.50
C HIS A 33 -7.03 -0.89 -11.04
N ILE A 34 -6.62 -1.81 -10.17
CA ILE A 34 -5.94 -3.04 -10.59
C ILE A 34 -6.93 -4.01 -11.25
N LEU A 35 -8.11 -4.20 -10.66
CA LEU A 35 -9.09 -5.17 -11.15
C LEU A 35 -9.86 -4.69 -12.39
N HIS A 36 -10.15 -3.39 -12.46
CA HIS A 36 -11.09 -2.83 -13.44
C HIS A 36 -10.51 -1.70 -14.27
N SER A 37 -9.28 -1.25 -13.98
CA SER A 37 -8.67 -0.07 -14.61
C SER A 37 -9.51 1.20 -14.48
N THR A 38 -10.35 1.26 -13.45
CA THR A 38 -11.21 2.39 -13.10
C THR A 38 -10.93 2.81 -11.66
N VAL A 39 -11.32 4.04 -11.31
CA VAL A 39 -11.22 4.55 -9.94
C VAL A 39 -12.59 5.05 -9.52
N PRO A 40 -13.15 4.58 -8.38
CA PRO A 40 -14.45 5.05 -7.91
C PRO A 40 -14.39 6.54 -7.57
N GLY A 41 -15.49 7.23 -7.85
CA GLY A 41 -15.68 8.61 -7.41
C GLY A 41 -15.86 8.70 -5.89
N LEU A 42 -15.92 9.93 -5.38
CA LEU A 42 -16.05 10.21 -3.95
C LEU A 42 -17.24 9.49 -3.30
N ASN A 43 -18.40 9.49 -3.98
CA ASN A 43 -19.63 8.89 -3.45
C ASN A 43 -19.55 7.38 -3.35
N ASP A 44 -19.02 6.71 -4.37
CA ASP A 44 -18.91 5.26 -4.40
C ASP A 44 -17.86 4.78 -3.39
N CYS A 45 -16.71 5.45 -3.33
CA CYS A 45 -15.70 5.14 -2.33
C CYS A 45 -16.20 5.36 -0.90
N ASN A 46 -16.96 6.43 -0.65
CA ASN A 46 -17.54 6.69 0.67
C ASN A 46 -18.62 5.67 1.08
N ARG A 47 -19.31 5.04 0.11
CA ARG A 47 -20.24 3.92 0.36
C ARG A 47 -19.49 2.63 0.68
N GLU A 48 -18.35 2.40 0.03
CA GLU A 48 -17.51 1.22 0.25
C GLU A 48 -16.62 1.33 1.51
N GLU A 49 -16.30 2.54 1.95
CA GLU A 49 -15.45 2.77 3.12
C GLU A 49 -16.14 2.36 4.43
N ASP A 50 -15.70 1.24 5.00
CA ASP A 50 -16.04 0.91 6.38
C ASP A 50 -15.18 1.74 7.35
N ILE A 51 -15.76 2.83 7.86
CA ILE A 51 -15.11 3.75 8.81
C ILE A 51 -14.72 3.05 10.12
N LEU A 52 -15.45 2.02 10.56
CA LEU A 52 -15.22 1.33 11.82
C LEU A 52 -14.27 0.14 11.71
N SER A 53 -14.05 -0.38 10.50
CA SER A 53 -13.09 -1.47 10.27
C SER A 53 -11.68 -1.08 10.72
N TRP A 54 -10.99 -1.97 11.42
CA TRP A 54 -9.59 -1.74 11.78
C TRP A 54 -8.70 -2.14 10.60
N GLN A 55 -7.67 -1.32 10.32
CA GLN A 55 -6.75 -1.54 9.20
C GLN A 55 -6.11 -2.94 9.22
N ARG A 56 -5.88 -3.52 10.42
CA ARG A 56 -5.32 -4.87 10.60
C ARG A 56 -6.15 -6.01 9.99
N PHE A 57 -7.45 -5.80 9.82
CA PHE A 57 -8.37 -6.80 9.25
C PHE A 57 -8.57 -6.65 7.75
N MET A 58 -8.03 -5.59 7.16
CA MET A 58 -8.12 -5.38 5.71
C MET A 58 -7.14 -6.29 4.97
N LYS A 59 -7.60 -6.89 3.86
CA LYS A 59 -6.77 -7.69 2.94
C LYS A 59 -6.41 -6.88 1.68
N PRO A 60 -5.22 -7.08 1.08
CA PRO A 60 -4.07 -7.84 1.59
C PRO A 60 -3.49 -7.25 2.89
N ARG A 61 -2.95 -8.04 3.81
CA ARG A 61 -2.40 -7.46 5.05
C ARG A 61 -1.09 -6.74 4.72
N ILE A 62 -0.98 -5.46 5.13
CA ILE A 62 0.23 -4.65 4.88
C ILE A 62 0.76 -4.19 6.23
N ILE A 63 2.02 -4.50 6.50
CA ILE A 63 2.74 -4.08 7.70
C ILE A 63 3.78 -3.06 7.25
N PHE A 64 3.56 -1.81 7.62
CA PHE A 64 4.40 -0.69 7.26
C PHE A 64 5.45 -0.42 8.33
N GLY A 65 6.65 -0.02 7.89
CA GLY A 65 7.75 0.36 8.77
C GLY A 65 8.33 -0.83 9.51
N LEU A 66 8.50 -1.98 8.86
CA LEU A 66 9.25 -3.09 9.46
C LEU A 66 10.75 -2.90 9.18
N PRO A 67 11.67 -3.17 10.13
CA PRO A 67 13.11 -3.15 9.86
C PRO A 67 13.47 -4.15 8.78
N LEU A 68 14.43 -3.79 7.91
CA LEU A 68 14.82 -4.64 6.79
C LEU A 68 15.37 -5.99 7.28
N GLU A 69 15.99 -6.00 8.45
CA GLU A 69 16.51 -7.17 9.15
C GLU A 69 15.38 -8.13 9.57
N GLU A 70 14.24 -7.57 9.97
CA GLU A 70 13.06 -8.32 10.40
C GLU A 70 12.22 -8.83 9.22
N MET A 71 12.23 -8.12 8.08
CA MET A 71 11.51 -8.52 6.86
C MET A 71 11.87 -9.94 6.37
N PHE A 72 13.04 -10.44 6.76
CA PHE A 72 13.54 -11.75 6.37
C PHE A 72 13.71 -12.75 7.52
N GLY A 73 13.22 -12.44 8.72
CA GLY A 73 13.16 -13.39 9.84
C GLY A 73 14.52 -13.89 10.33
N GLY A 74 15.48 -12.98 10.58
CA GLY A 74 16.73 -13.23 11.32
C GLY A 74 17.73 -14.23 10.71
N GLY A 75 17.36 -14.95 9.64
CA GLY A 75 18.12 -16.10 9.12
C GLY A 75 18.38 -16.11 7.61
N ARG A 76 18.07 -15.05 6.85
CA ARG A 76 18.39 -14.98 5.41
C ARG A 76 19.75 -14.32 5.14
N SER A 77 20.40 -14.74 4.05
CA SER A 77 21.74 -14.31 3.68
C SER A 77 21.79 -12.84 3.27
N LEU A 78 22.91 -12.17 3.57
CA LEU A 78 23.25 -10.81 3.12
C LEU A 78 23.06 -10.61 1.60
N SER A 79 23.21 -11.68 0.81
CA SER A 79 23.02 -11.65 -0.65
C SER A 79 21.56 -11.40 -1.05
N MET A 80 20.58 -11.91 -0.31
CA MET A 80 19.16 -11.66 -0.58
C MET A 80 18.80 -10.20 -0.27
N LEU A 81 19.31 -9.66 0.82
CA LEU A 81 19.16 -8.25 1.18
C LEU A 81 19.72 -7.34 0.09
N LYS A 82 20.96 -7.60 -0.36
CA LYS A 82 21.58 -6.85 -1.46
C LYS A 82 20.77 -6.92 -2.74
N THR A 83 20.22 -8.10 -3.05
CA THR A 83 19.38 -8.28 -4.24
C THR A 83 18.10 -7.46 -4.13
N LEU A 84 17.44 -7.47 -2.96
CA LEU A 84 16.24 -6.69 -2.73
C LEU A 84 16.51 -5.18 -2.82
N LEU A 85 17.57 -4.69 -2.16
CA LEU A 85 17.96 -3.28 -2.24
C LEU A 85 18.27 -2.84 -3.68
N ARG A 86 18.88 -3.72 -4.49
CA ARG A 86 19.14 -3.46 -5.91
C ARG A 86 17.85 -3.37 -6.73
N ILE A 87 16.87 -4.25 -6.49
CA ILE A 87 15.57 -4.22 -7.17
C ILE A 87 14.84 -2.89 -6.88
N TYR A 88 14.86 -2.45 -5.63
CA TYR A 88 14.20 -1.21 -5.20
C TYR A 88 15.10 0.03 -5.30
N ALA A 89 16.20 0.01 -6.07
CA ALA A 89 17.17 1.12 -6.07
C ALA A 89 16.54 2.48 -6.39
N LYS A 90 15.56 2.51 -7.32
CA LYS A 90 14.85 3.73 -7.73
C LYS A 90 13.70 4.15 -6.81
N GLU A 91 13.22 3.26 -5.95
CA GLU A 91 12.08 3.51 -5.08
C GLU A 91 12.53 3.96 -3.68
N LYS A 92 11.69 4.75 -3.02
CA LYS A 92 11.88 5.17 -1.61
C LYS A 92 11.22 4.23 -0.60
N TYR A 93 10.85 3.04 -1.04
CA TYR A 93 10.39 1.96 -0.20
C TYR A 93 10.99 0.64 -0.67
N VAL A 94 10.90 -0.37 0.17
CA VAL A 94 11.27 -1.75 -0.09
C VAL A 94 10.12 -2.61 0.38
N LEU A 95 9.66 -3.57 -0.42
CA LEU A 95 8.68 -4.57 0.05
C LEU A 95 9.13 -6.01 -0.15
N THR A 96 8.58 -6.88 0.67
CA THR A 96 8.63 -8.34 0.47
C THR A 96 7.30 -8.97 0.90
N VAL A 97 7.01 -10.15 0.35
CA VAL A 97 5.86 -10.96 0.73
C VAL A 97 6.25 -11.87 1.89
N ASN A 98 5.41 -11.94 2.93
CA ASN A 98 5.56 -12.92 4.00
C ASN A 98 5.15 -14.30 3.50
N GLN A 99 6.14 -15.14 3.21
CA GLN A 99 5.93 -16.51 2.74
C GLN A 99 5.57 -17.50 3.87
N GLN A 100 5.61 -17.09 5.14
CA GLN A 100 5.39 -17.98 6.28
C GLN A 100 3.92 -18.03 6.75
N GLN A 101 3.09 -17.06 6.35
CA GLN A 101 1.68 -17.01 6.73
C GLN A 101 0.77 -17.61 5.66
N ARG A 102 -0.35 -18.22 6.12
CA ARG A 102 -1.41 -18.73 5.23
C ARG A 102 -2.12 -17.61 4.46
N ASP A 103 -2.22 -16.44 5.08
CA ASP A 103 -2.85 -15.27 4.47
C ASP A 103 -1.80 -14.40 3.80
N PHE A 104 -2.16 -13.82 2.64
CA PHE A 104 -1.30 -12.86 1.95
C PHE A 104 -1.00 -11.65 2.84
N GLU A 105 0.27 -11.54 3.23
CA GLU A 105 0.82 -10.48 4.05
C GLU A 105 2.09 -9.93 3.41
N VAL A 106 2.22 -8.61 3.44
CA VAL A 106 3.34 -7.88 2.84
C VAL A 106 3.97 -6.99 3.89
N PHE A 107 5.30 -7.02 3.94
CA PHE A 107 6.10 -6.09 4.74
C PHE A 107 6.62 -4.98 3.84
N VAL A 108 6.49 -3.74 4.31
CA VAL A 108 7.01 -2.55 3.62
C VAL A 108 7.91 -1.80 4.58
N SER A 109 9.12 -1.49 4.14
CA SER A 109 10.06 -0.60 4.82
C SER A 109 10.31 0.64 3.96
N PHE A 110 10.61 1.77 4.58
CA PHE A 110 10.79 3.05 3.88
C PHE A 110 12.23 3.52 4.00
N LYS A 111 12.72 4.13 2.90
CA LYS A 111 14.03 4.77 2.88
C LYS A 111 13.91 6.23 3.31
N VAL A 112 15.03 6.84 3.69
CA VAL A 112 15.08 8.29 3.94
C VAL A 112 14.56 9.06 2.72
N GLY A 113 13.66 10.02 2.97
CA GLY A 113 13.00 10.82 1.94
C GLY A 113 11.75 10.21 1.34
N ALA A 114 11.25 9.09 1.86
CA ALA A 114 9.93 8.57 1.48
C ALA A 114 8.82 9.60 1.75
N THR A 115 7.84 9.66 0.86
CA THR A 115 6.68 10.56 0.95
C THR A 115 5.38 9.76 1.01
N ASN A 116 4.25 10.47 1.15
CA ASN A 116 2.92 9.89 0.99
C ASN A 116 2.74 9.15 -0.35
N ILE A 117 3.39 9.62 -1.43
CA ILE A 117 3.43 8.94 -2.73
C ILE A 117 4.17 7.60 -2.64
N SER A 118 5.28 7.53 -1.90
CA SER A 118 5.99 6.26 -1.68
C SER A 118 5.09 5.23 -0.98
N VAL A 119 4.29 5.67 0.00
CA VAL A 119 3.29 4.81 0.64
C VAL A 119 2.24 4.37 -0.38
N LEU A 120 1.69 5.28 -1.18
CA LEU A 120 0.67 4.95 -2.18
C LEU A 120 1.18 3.97 -3.24
N ARG A 121 2.41 4.15 -3.74
CA ARG A 121 3.08 3.22 -4.68
C ARG A 121 3.24 1.84 -4.06
N SER A 122 3.67 1.75 -2.80
CA SER A 122 3.78 0.47 -2.09
C SER A 122 2.43 -0.24 -1.93
N VAL A 123 1.35 0.51 -1.67
CA VAL A 123 -0.02 -0.04 -1.64
C VAL A 123 -0.42 -0.55 -3.02
N TRP A 124 -0.16 0.23 -4.08
CA TRP A 124 -0.44 -0.16 -5.46
C TRP A 124 0.23 -1.49 -5.80
N GLN A 125 1.54 -1.56 -5.59
CA GLN A 125 2.31 -2.76 -5.89
C GLN A 125 1.84 -3.97 -5.06
N THR A 126 1.48 -3.75 -3.80
CA THR A 126 0.98 -4.81 -2.91
C THR A 126 -0.32 -5.44 -3.44
N TYR A 127 -1.26 -4.63 -3.93
CA TYR A 127 -2.48 -5.17 -4.53
C TYR A 127 -2.21 -5.86 -5.87
N TRP A 128 -1.25 -5.37 -6.65
CA TRP A 128 -0.91 -6.04 -7.90
C TRP A 128 -0.37 -7.45 -7.59
N LEU A 129 0.52 -7.55 -6.61
CA LEU A 129 1.04 -8.82 -6.12
C LEU A 129 -0.09 -9.70 -5.56
N SER A 130 -1.05 -9.16 -4.80
CA SER A 130 -2.11 -10.02 -4.25
C SER A 130 -2.97 -10.69 -5.31
N GLU A 131 -3.11 -10.09 -6.49
CA GLU A 131 -3.87 -10.64 -7.61
C GLU A 131 -3.04 -11.50 -8.56
N ASN A 132 -1.71 -11.29 -8.65
CA ASN A 132 -0.85 -11.90 -9.68
C ASN A 132 0.29 -12.77 -9.11
N LEU A 133 0.43 -12.88 -7.79
CA LEU A 133 1.52 -13.65 -7.18
C LEU A 133 1.31 -15.14 -7.42
N ASP A 134 2.31 -15.78 -8.02
CA ASP A 134 2.41 -17.22 -8.19
C ASP A 134 3.60 -17.76 -7.39
N ILE A 135 3.34 -18.17 -6.15
CA ILE A 135 4.37 -18.65 -5.23
C ILE A 135 5.01 -19.97 -5.69
N PHE A 136 4.28 -20.79 -6.46
CA PHE A 136 4.71 -22.15 -6.79
C PHE A 136 5.60 -22.21 -8.02
N ASN A 137 5.38 -21.33 -9.00
CA ASN A 137 6.03 -21.44 -10.30
C ASN A 137 7.16 -20.42 -10.53
N ASN A 138 7.20 -19.32 -9.78
CA ASN A 138 8.09 -18.21 -10.08
C ASN A 138 8.95 -17.77 -8.89
N ASN A 139 10.17 -17.34 -9.17
CA ASN A 139 11.05 -16.74 -8.17
C ASN A 139 10.44 -15.42 -7.64
N LEU A 140 10.39 -15.26 -6.32
CA LEU A 140 9.87 -14.05 -5.67
C LEU A 140 10.54 -12.78 -6.20
N PHE A 141 11.86 -12.78 -6.41
CA PHE A 141 12.57 -11.59 -6.88
C PHE A 141 12.17 -11.18 -8.31
N ASP A 142 11.88 -12.15 -9.17
CA ASP A 142 11.41 -11.87 -10.53
C ASP A 142 10.00 -11.28 -10.48
N GLN A 143 9.14 -11.80 -9.61
CA GLN A 143 7.78 -11.26 -9.38
C GLN A 143 7.80 -9.86 -8.75
N LEU A 144 8.74 -9.59 -7.83
CA LEU A 144 8.94 -8.25 -7.27
C LEU A 144 9.42 -7.27 -8.35
N THR A 145 10.30 -7.72 -9.25
CA THR A 145 10.78 -6.90 -10.37
C THR A 145 9.65 -6.63 -11.37
N GLU A 146 8.85 -7.63 -11.71
CA GLU A 146 7.68 -7.45 -12.59
C GLU A 146 6.65 -6.50 -11.96
N SER A 147 6.28 -6.72 -10.70
CA SER A 147 5.32 -5.86 -10.01
C SER A 147 5.78 -4.40 -9.92
N LEU A 148 7.08 -4.15 -9.75
CA LEU A 148 7.66 -2.80 -9.83
C LEU A 148 7.53 -2.21 -11.22
N SER A 149 7.87 -2.96 -12.27
CA SER A 149 7.73 -2.50 -13.65
C SER A 149 6.28 -2.13 -13.97
N ARG A 150 5.33 -3.00 -13.59
CA ARG A 150 3.89 -2.73 -13.79
C ARG A 150 3.42 -1.50 -13.04
N MET A 151 3.96 -1.28 -11.83
CA MET A 151 3.66 -0.11 -11.03
C MET A 151 4.24 1.15 -11.68
N GLU A 152 5.49 1.14 -12.14
CA GLU A 152 6.11 2.25 -12.87
C GLU A 152 5.30 2.63 -14.11
N ASP A 153 4.86 1.65 -14.90
CA ASP A 153 4.09 1.86 -16.14
C ASP A 153 2.68 2.42 -15.91
N ARG A 154 2.01 2.00 -14.83
CA ARG A 154 0.56 2.24 -14.63
C ARG A 154 0.22 3.22 -13.52
N PHE A 155 1.19 3.63 -12.71
CA PHE A 155 0.91 4.52 -11.59
C PHE A 155 0.47 5.91 -12.05
N GLU A 156 1.00 6.42 -13.15
CA GLU A 156 0.60 7.72 -13.70
C GLU A 156 -0.86 7.71 -14.19
N ASP A 157 -1.26 6.65 -14.91
CA ASP A 157 -2.67 6.42 -15.30
C ASP A 157 -3.60 6.40 -14.08
N PHE A 158 -3.16 5.78 -12.97
CA PHE A 158 -3.90 5.78 -11.72
C PHE A 158 -4.06 7.18 -11.13
N ILE A 159 -3.00 7.99 -11.09
CA ILE A 159 -3.04 9.38 -10.59
C ILE A 159 -3.99 10.23 -11.45
N GLN A 160 -3.89 10.15 -12.78
CA GLN A 160 -4.77 10.90 -13.68
C GLN A 160 -6.25 10.52 -13.50
N LYS A 161 -6.54 9.23 -13.28
CA LYS A 161 -7.91 8.77 -12.98
C LYS A 161 -8.41 9.22 -11.62
N LEU A 162 -7.55 9.35 -10.61
CA LEU A 162 -7.90 9.94 -9.32
C LEU A 162 -8.35 11.40 -9.49
N GLU A 163 -7.55 12.20 -10.21
CA GLU A 163 -7.87 13.61 -10.46
C GLU A 163 -9.17 13.76 -11.26
N GLY A 164 -9.32 12.96 -12.32
CA GLY A 164 -10.55 12.94 -13.12
C GLY A 164 -11.80 12.51 -12.34
N ALA A 165 -11.65 11.70 -11.30
CA ALA A 165 -12.72 11.28 -10.40
C ALA A 165 -12.98 12.25 -9.22
N GLY A 166 -12.26 13.38 -9.17
CA GLY A 166 -12.44 14.44 -8.17
C GLY A 166 -11.66 14.25 -6.87
N TRP A 167 -10.65 13.38 -6.84
CA TRP A 167 -9.76 13.22 -5.69
C TRP A 167 -8.68 14.29 -5.66
N ASP A 168 -8.34 14.78 -4.47
CA ASP A 168 -7.23 15.72 -4.29
C ASP A 168 -5.91 14.95 -4.11
N THR A 169 -5.15 14.83 -5.20
CA THR A 169 -3.84 14.17 -5.25
C THR A 169 -2.75 14.95 -4.52
N ASN A 170 -2.97 16.24 -4.24
CA ASN A 170 -2.07 17.05 -3.41
C ASN A 170 -2.32 16.84 -1.90
N GLN A 171 -3.50 16.33 -1.52
CA GLN A 171 -3.87 16.03 -0.13
C GLN A 171 -3.99 14.53 0.16
N ILE A 172 -2.93 13.78 -0.18
CA ILE A 172 -2.81 12.38 0.21
C ILE A 172 -2.36 12.30 1.68
N ASN A 173 -3.30 11.91 2.54
CA ASN A 173 -3.14 11.76 3.99
C ASN A 173 -2.61 10.36 4.35
N LEU A 174 -1.49 9.97 3.72
CA LEU A 174 -0.76 8.76 4.04
C LEU A 174 0.50 9.11 4.81
N LYS A 175 0.56 8.69 6.08
CA LYS A 175 1.74 8.92 6.92
C LYS A 175 2.80 7.88 6.59
N VAL A 176 4.02 8.35 6.38
CA VAL A 176 5.21 7.50 6.37
C VAL A 176 5.49 7.11 7.83
N PRO A 177 5.58 5.81 8.17
CA PRO A 177 6.01 5.40 9.50
C PRO A 177 7.43 5.93 9.76
N MET A 178 7.57 6.75 10.80
CA MET A 178 8.81 7.49 11.10
C MET A 178 9.85 6.65 11.85
N GLU A 179 9.47 5.51 12.42
CA GLU A 179 10.30 4.81 13.40
C GLU A 179 11.47 4.04 12.76
N ILE A 180 11.42 3.75 11.46
CA ILE A 180 12.38 2.87 10.79
C ILE A 180 12.62 3.38 9.35
N SER A 181 13.66 4.20 9.19
CA SER A 181 14.15 4.68 7.91
C SER A 181 15.47 3.98 7.56
N ILE A 182 15.53 3.36 6.39
CA ILE A 182 16.78 2.81 5.86
C ILE A 182 17.63 3.99 5.37
N ASP A 183 18.79 4.22 6.02
CA ASP A 183 19.82 5.10 5.47
C ASP A 183 20.40 4.47 4.21
N GLU A 184 20.50 5.26 3.14
CA GLU A 184 21.22 4.87 1.91
C GLU A 184 22.73 4.85 2.19
N CYS A 185 23.19 3.96 3.06
CA CYS A 185 24.61 3.67 3.21
C CYS A 185 25.06 2.95 1.94
N SER A 186 25.82 3.67 1.12
CA SER A 186 26.54 3.22 -0.07
C SER A 186 27.24 1.87 0.17
N PHE A 187 26.74 0.83 -0.50
CA PHE A 187 27.39 -0.47 -0.65
C PHE A 187 27.81 -0.68 -2.10
#